data_AF-A0A2D6LJI6-F1
#
_entry.id   AF-A0A2D6LJI6-F1
#
_cell.length_a   1.000
_cell.length_b   1.000
_cell.length_c   1.000
_cell.angle_alpha   90.00
_cell.angle_beta   90.00
_cell.angle_gamma   90.00
#
_symmetry.space_group_name_H-M   'P 1'
#
loop_
_entity.id
_entity.type
_entity.pdbx_description
1 polymer ?
#
loop_
_entity_poly.entity_id
_entity_poly.type
_entity_poly.pdbx_seq_one_letter_code
_entity_poly.pdbx_strand_id
1 'polypeptide(L)' 'AKWIVYPVHESEQLTWYEFAAKNRVAHSTKKRLLIGVVDDESDVSYWEVRWMRP' A
#
# COMPACT_ATOMS: atom_id res chain seq x y z
N ALA A 1 14.55 -1.00 -7.38
CA ALA A 1 13.48 -0.34 -6.58
C ALA A 1 12.97 -1.25 -5.47
N LYS A 2 12.82 -0.71 -4.26
CA LYS A 2 12.45 -1.44 -3.01
C LYS A 2 10.94 -1.61 -2.81
N TRP A 3 10.12 -0.71 -3.37
CA TRP A 3 8.67 -0.68 -3.16
C TRP A 3 7.86 -0.69 -4.47
N ILE A 4 6.62 -1.15 -4.39
CA ILE A 4 5.51 -0.76 -5.28
C ILE A 4 4.62 0.17 -4.46
N VAL A 5 4.35 1.36 -4.99
CA VAL A 5 3.49 2.35 -4.33
C VAL A 5 2.06 2.21 -4.83
N TYR A 6 1.11 2.20 -3.90
CA TYR A 6 -0.31 2.29 -4.22
C TYR A 6 -0.89 3.55 -3.54
N PRO A 7 -1.24 4.60 -4.33
CA PRO A 7 -1.88 5.78 -3.80
C PRO A 7 -3.36 5.51 -3.51
N VAL A 8 -3.87 6.05 -2.40
CA VAL A 8 -5.29 6.07 -2.03
C VAL A 8 -5.63 7.44 -1.47
N HIS A 9 -6.88 7.88 -1.64
CA HIS A 9 -7.39 9.03 -0.88
C HIS A 9 -7.79 8.59 0.52
N GLU A 10 -7.66 9.48 1.52
CA GLU A 10 -8.04 9.17 2.90
C GLU A 10 -9.53 8.81 3.06
N SER A 11 -10.37 9.34 2.17
CA SER A 11 -11.82 9.07 2.12
C SER A 11 -12.19 7.80 1.36
N GLU A 12 -11.23 7.16 0.68
CA GLU A 12 -11.47 5.96 -0.13
C GLU A 12 -11.52 4.71 0.75
N GLN A 13 -12.54 3.87 0.53
CA GLN A 13 -12.62 2.57 1.19
C GLN A 13 -11.81 1.54 0.41
N LEU A 14 -10.79 0.98 1.04
CA LEU A 14 -10.03 -0.14 0.52
C LEU A 14 -10.51 -1.45 1.16
N THR A 15 -11.03 -2.38 0.37
CA THR A 15 -11.42 -3.68 0.89
C THR A 15 -10.19 -4.55 1.21
N TRP A 16 -10.35 -5.49 2.13
CA TRP A 16 -9.30 -6.47 2.43
C TRP A 16 -8.90 -7.31 1.21
N TYR A 17 -9.85 -7.56 0.31
CA TYR A 17 -9.58 -8.28 -0.93
C TYR A 17 -8.64 -7.49 -1.85
N GLU A 18 -8.91 -6.21 -2.07
CA GLU A 18 -8.08 -5.33 -2.89
C GLU A 18 -6.69 -5.13 -2.27
N PHE A 19 -6.63 -4.95 -0.95
CA PHE A 19 -5.37 -4.90 -0.22
C PHE A 19 -4.54 -6.17 -0.42
N ALA A 20 -5.14 -7.35 -0.24
CA ALA A 20 -4.46 -8.63 -0.43
C ALA A 20 -3.97 -8.83 -1.87
N ALA A 21 -4.77 -8.44 -2.87
CA ALA A 21 -4.40 -8.49 -4.28
C ALA A 21 -3.16 -7.62 -4.57
N LYS A 22 -3.14 -6.37 -4.08
CA LYS A 22 -1.99 -5.45 -4.26
C LYS A 22 -0.74 -5.96 -3.54
N ASN A 23 -0.91 -6.52 -2.33
CA ASN A 23 0.20 -7.11 -1.60
C ASN A 23 0.78 -8.33 -2.33
N ARG A 24 -0.06 -9.14 -2.99
CA ARG A 24 0.39 -10.24 -3.85
C ARG A 24 1.19 -9.75 -5.06
N VAL A 25 0.80 -8.64 -5.69
CA VAL A 25 1.56 -8.02 -6.81
C VAL A 25 2.93 -7.50 -6.35
N ALA A 26 2.99 -6.83 -5.19
CA ALA A 26 4.28 -6.43 -4.61
C ALA A 26 5.17 -7.66 -4.34
N HIS A 27 4.58 -8.71 -3.78
CA HIS A 27 5.29 -9.95 -3.48
C HIS A 27 5.85 -10.65 -4.73
N SER A 28 5.06 -10.77 -5.82
CA SER A 28 5.49 -11.44 -7.05
C SER A 28 6.68 -10.74 -7.72
N THR A 29 6.84 -9.44 -7.51
CA THR A 29 7.95 -8.63 -8.04
C THR A 29 9.12 -8.49 -7.06
N LYS A 30 9.11 -9.23 -5.94
CA LYS A 30 10.11 -9.17 -4.86
C LYS A 30 10.28 -7.76 -4.29
N LYS A 31 9.18 -7.00 -4.20
CA LYS A 31 9.12 -5.65 -3.60
C LYS A 31 8.19 -5.65 -2.40
N ARG A 32 8.28 -4.59 -1.60
CA ARG A 32 7.34 -4.34 -0.50
C ARG A 32 6.22 -3.43 -0.99
N LEU A 33 5.00 -3.64 -0.50
CA LEU A 33 3.91 -2.71 -0.75
C LEU A 33 4.11 -1.47 0.12
N LEU A 34 3.99 -0.29 -0.48
CA LEU A 34 3.95 1.00 0.19
C LEU A 34 2.60 1.65 -0.11
N ILE A 35 1.78 1.86 0.91
CA ILE A 35 0.53 2.60 0.75
C ILE A 35 0.87 4.08 0.89
N GLY A 36 0.48 4.89 -0.09
CA GLY A 36 0.52 6.35 0.02
C GLY A 36 -0.89 6.87 0.22
N VAL A 37 -1.22 7.44 1.37
CA VAL A 37 -2.52 8.06 1.60
C VAL A 37 -2.37 9.55 1.37
N VAL A 38 -3.21 10.09 0.50
CA VAL A 38 -3.31 11.52 0.19
C VAL A 38 -4.51 12.09 0.94
N ASP A 39 -4.28 13.14 1.72
CA ASP A 39 -5.35 13.89 2.40
C ASP A 39 -5.94 14.99 1.51
N ASP A 40 -6.97 15.66 2.01
CA ASP A 40 -7.64 16.75 1.30
C ASP A 40 -6.74 17.98 1.09
N GLU A 41 -5.71 18.17 1.92
CA GLU A 41 -4.67 19.19 1.76
C GLU A 41 -3.57 18.81 0.75
N SER A 42 -3.67 17.63 0.12
CA SER A 42 -2.68 17.06 -0.80
C SER A 42 -1.33 16.68 -0.17
N ASP A 43 -1.27 16.58 1.16
CA ASP A 43 -0.16 16.00 1.86
C ASP A 43 -0.21 14.46 1.75
N VAL A 44 0.97 13.83 1.71
CA VAL A 44 1.09 12.38 1.46
C VAL A 44 1.80 11.68 2.61
N SER A 45 1.08 10.79 3.25
CA SER A 45 1.61 9.89 4.28
C SER A 45 1.90 8.51 3.69
N TYR A 46 2.94 7.83 4.20
CA TYR A 46 3.39 6.55 3.66
C TYR A 46 3.46 5.45 4.72
N TRP A 47 2.88 4.28 4.41
CA TRP A 47 2.90 3.09 5.27
C TRP A 47 3.52 1.90 4.55
N GLU A 48 4.60 1.36 5.12
CA GLU A 48 5.27 0.18 4.60
C GLU A 48 4.61 -1.09 5.14
N VAL A 49 4.15 -1.96 4.23
CA VAL A 49 3.57 -3.27 4.59
C VAL A 49 4.67 -4.31 4.64
N ARG A 50 4.77 -5.02 5.77
CA ARG A 50 5.72 -6.12 5.98
C ARG A 50 5.00 -7.37 6.47
N TRP A 51 5.40 -8.51 5.92
CA TRP A 51 5.01 -9.81 6.46
C TRP A 51 5.73 -10.05 7.77
N MET A 52 4.97 -10.20 8.85
CA MET A 52 5.47 -10.59 10.16
C MET A 52 5.39 -12.10 10.25
N ARG A 53 6.50 -12.75 10.63
CA ARG A 53 6.45 -14.13 11.12
C ARG A 53 6.29 -14.03 12.63
N PRO A 54 5.22 -14.59 13.23
CA PRO A 54 5.05 -14.60 14.67
C PRO A 54 6.14 -15.43 15.37
#